data_AF-A0A3B8J2S9-F1
#
_entry.id   AF-A0A3B8J2S9-F1
#
_cell.length_a   1.000
_cell.length_b   1.000
_cell.length_c   1.000
_cell.angle_alpha   90.00
_cell.angle_beta   90.00
_cell.angle_gamma   90.00
#
_symmetry.space_group_name_H-M   'P 1'
#
loop_
_entity.id
_entity.type
_entity.pdbx_description
1 polymer ?
#
loop_
_entity_poly.entity_id
_entity_poly.type
_entity_poly.pdbx_seq_one_letter_code
_entity_poly.pdbx_strand_id
1 'polypeptide(L)'
;ADLQQLYGLSKDGERLGRLNAEGLYIEQAMHLEALLMDPPYMRFQQLLKAKPVWFQRVPQKYLASYLNITPETFSRYKRKLME
;
A
#
# COMPACT_ATOMS: atom_id res chain seq x y z
N ALA A 1 15.31 11.63 -18.66
CA ALA A 1 15.20 13.04 -18.26
C ALA A 1 15.02 13.05 -16.75
N ASP A 2 15.90 13.76 -16.04
CA ASP A 2 15.97 13.76 -14.58
C ASP A 2 14.80 14.58 -14.02
N LEU A 3 14.03 14.05 -13.07
CA LEU A 3 12.80 14.68 -12.54
C LEU A 3 13.02 16.13 -12.11
N GLN A 4 14.23 16.44 -11.64
CA GLN A 4 14.66 17.78 -11.24
C GLN A 4 14.69 18.77 -12.41
N GLN A 5 15.08 18.33 -13.61
CA GLN A 5 15.01 19.16 -14.82
C GLN A 5 13.56 19.47 -15.17
N LEU A 6 12.66 18.50 -15.07
CA LEU A 6 11.23 18.69 -15.34
C LEU A 6 10.58 19.67 -14.35
N TYR A 7 10.96 19.62 -13.07
CA TYR A 7 10.53 20.59 -12.06
C TYR A 7 11.05 22.00 -12.36
N GLY A 8 12.30 22.14 -12.83
CA GLY A 8 12.85 23.43 -13.24
C GLY A 8 12.20 24.02 -14.51
N LEU A 9 11.64 23.18 -15.39
CA LEU A 9 11.04 23.60 -16.65
C LEU A 9 9.56 23.95 -16.55
N SER A 10 8.83 23.43 -15.56
CA SER A 10 7.38 23.64 -15.42
C SER A 10 6.94 23.71 -13.96
N LYS A 11 6.30 24.82 -13.59
CA LYS A 11 5.64 24.99 -12.28
C LYS A 11 4.53 23.97 -12.04
N ASP A 12 3.84 23.54 -13.10
CA ASP A 12 2.81 22.50 -12.99
C ASP A 12 3.44 21.13 -12.75
N GLY A 13 4.60 20.86 -13.36
CA GLY A 13 5.40 19.67 -13.10
C GLY A 13 5.87 19.61 -11.65
N GLU A 14 6.39 20.71 -11.10
CA GLU A 14 6.77 20.82 -9.69
C GLU A 14 5.56 20.62 -8.76
N ARG A 15 4.42 21.27 -9.06
CA ARG A 15 3.20 21.12 -8.26
C ARG A 15 2.71 19.67 -8.26
N LEU A 16 2.66 19.02 -9.42
CA LEU A 16 2.27 17.62 -9.55
C LEU A 16 3.24 16.70 -8.80
N GLY A 17 4.54 16.96 -8.91
CA GLY A 17 5.58 16.25 -8.17
C GLY A 17 5.39 16.35 -6.65
N ARG A 18 5.18 17.57 -6.15
CA ARG A 18 4.94 17.84 -4.73
C ARG A 18 3.68 17.15 -4.22
N LEU A 19 2.55 17.28 -4.91
CA LEU A 19 1.30 16.64 -4.50
C LEU A 19 1.40 15.10 -4.48
N ASN A 20 2.11 14.51 -5.45
CA ASN A 20 2.37 13.07 -5.43
C ASN A 20 3.27 12.66 -4.27
N ALA A 21 4.36 13.40 -4.01
CA ALA A 21 5.28 13.11 -2.92
C ALA A 21 4.60 13.23 -1.54
N GLU A 22 3.81 14.28 -1.33
CA GLU A 22 3.00 14.47 -0.12
C GLU A 22 1.97 13.35 0.04
N GLY A 23 1.24 13.00 -1.02
CA GLY A 23 0.27 11.90 -1.01
C GLY A 23 0.92 10.56 -0.67
N LEU A 24 2.06 10.23 -1.29
CA LEU A 24 2.83 9.03 -1.00
C LEU A 24 3.32 9.01 0.45
N TYR A 25 3.80 10.15 0.97
CA TYR A 25 4.24 10.24 2.35
C TYR A 25 3.10 9.94 3.34
N ILE A 26 1.93 10.54 3.11
CA ILE A 26 0.74 10.31 3.95
C ILE A 26 0.32 8.83 3.89
N GLU A 27 0.26 8.22 2.69
CA GLU A 27 -0.08 6.81 2.55
C GLU A 27 0.90 5.90 3.31
N GLN A 28 2.19 6.18 3.21
CA GLN A 28 3.22 5.43 3.93
C GLN A 28 3.11 5.60 5.45
N ALA A 29 2.84 6.82 5.93
CA ALA A 29 2.64 7.09 7.36
C ALA A 29 1.43 6.32 7.91
N MET A 30 0.29 6.39 7.22
CA MET A 30 -0.92 5.64 7.59
C MET A 30 -0.68 4.13 7.57
N HIS A 31 0.08 3.63 6.60
CA HIS A 31 0.45 2.21 6.55
C HIS A 31 1.27 1.80 7.78
N LEU A 32 2.30 2.59 8.14
CA LEU A 32 3.13 2.33 9.32
C LEU A 32 2.31 2.39 10.61
N GLU A 33 1.42 3.37 10.75
CA GLU A 33 0.52 3.48 11.89
C GLU A 33 -0.34 2.22 12.02
N ALA A 34 -0.96 1.76 10.93
CA ALA A 34 -1.75 0.53 10.92
C ALA A 34 -0.90 -0.68 11.31
N LEU A 35 0.36 -0.79 10.83
CA LEU A 35 1.25 -1.89 11.23
C LEU A 35 1.51 -1.92 12.74
N LEU A 36 1.55 -0.76 13.40
CA LEU A 36 1.82 -0.62 14.83
C LEU A 36 0.57 -0.81 15.69
N MET A 37 -0.58 -0.33 15.24
CA MET A 37 -1.78 -0.20 16.07
C MET A 37 -2.86 -1.23 15.72
N ASP A 38 -2.95 -1.64 14.45
CA ASP A 38 -4.08 -2.45 13.98
C ASP A 38 -3.80 -3.96 14.08
N PRO A 39 -4.79 -4.75 14.54
CA PRO A 39 -4.72 -6.21 14.49
C PRO A 39 -4.45 -6.71 13.06
N PRO A 40 -3.68 -7.79 12.88
CA PRO A 40 -3.30 -8.28 11.55
C PRO A 40 -4.49 -8.58 10.61
N TYR A 41 -5.60 -9.08 11.17
CA TYR A 41 -6.81 -9.36 10.40
C TYR A 41 -7.50 -8.08 9.91
N MET A 42 -7.52 -7.02 10.72
CA MET A 42 -8.10 -5.73 10.35
C MET A 42 -7.31 -5.09 9.20
N ARG A 43 -5.98 -5.11 9.27
CA ARG A 43 -5.11 -4.66 8.17
C ARG A 43 -5.35 -5.43 6.86
N PHE A 44 -5.53 -6.74 6.96
CA PHE A 44 -5.87 -7.57 5.82
C PHE A 44 -7.20 -7.12 5.17
N GLN A 45 -8.24 -6.89 5.98
CA GLN A 45 -9.55 -6.45 5.51
C GLN A 45 -9.48 -5.05 4.88
N GLN A 46 -8.76 -4.12 5.51
CA GLN A 46 -8.54 -2.78 4.97
C GLN A 46 -7.83 -2.84 3.61
N LEU A 47 -6.77 -3.66 3.46
CA LEU A 47 -6.07 -3.83 2.20
C LEU A 47 -6.97 -4.42 1.11
N LEU A 48 -7.81 -5.41 1.46
CA LEU A 48 -8.76 -6.01 0.53
C LEU A 48 -9.78 -4.99 0.03
N LYS A 49 -10.28 -4.13 0.92
CA LYS A 49 -11.24 -3.07 0.57
C LYS A 49 -10.58 -1.97 -0.27
N ALA A 50 -9.38 -1.53 0.10
CA ALA A 50 -8.70 -0.41 -0.55
C ALA A 50 -8.08 -0.79 -1.90
N LYS A 51 -7.53 -2.01 -2.01
CA LYS A 51 -6.77 -2.46 -3.19
C LYS A 51 -7.16 -3.88 -3.62
N PRO A 52 -8.43 -4.13 -3.99
CA PRO A 52 -8.91 -5.47 -4.35
C PRO A 52 -8.14 -6.09 -5.53
N VAL A 53 -7.70 -5.27 -6.48
CA VAL A 53 -6.92 -5.69 -7.66
C VAL A 53 -5.58 -6.31 -7.26
N TRP A 54 -4.99 -5.91 -6.14
CA TRP A 54 -3.72 -6.48 -5.68
C TRP A 54 -3.84 -7.96 -5.33
N PHE A 55 -4.98 -8.40 -4.78
CA PHE A 55 -5.23 -9.81 -4.45
C PHE A 55 -5.37 -10.71 -5.68
N GLN A 56 -5.55 -10.11 -6.86
CA GLN A 56 -5.64 -10.81 -8.15
C GLN A 56 -4.30 -10.83 -8.90
N ARG A 57 -3.47 -9.79 -8.74
CA ARG A 57 -2.25 -9.59 -9.55
C ARG A 57 -0.96 -9.84 -8.80
N VAL A 58 -0.94 -9.61 -7.48
CA VAL A 58 0.27 -9.71 -6.67
C VAL A 58 0.33 -11.09 -6.04
N PRO A 59 1.45 -11.83 -6.19
CA PRO A 59 1.63 -13.11 -5.51
C PRO A 59 1.45 -12.96 -4.00
N GLN A 60 0.76 -13.93 -3.41
CA GLN A 60 0.38 -13.92 -1.99
C GLN A 60 1.55 -13.67 -1.03
N LYS A 61 2.74 -14.21 -1.32
CA LYS A 61 3.93 -14.02 -0.47
C LYS A 61 4.27 -12.54 -0.26
N TYR A 62 4.11 -11.71 -1.30
CA TYR A 62 4.43 -10.28 -1.21
C TYR A 62 3.34 -9.50 -0.48
N LEU A 63 2.08 -9.90 -0.62
CA LEU A 63 0.98 -9.33 0.16
C LEU A 63 1.09 -9.67 1.64
N ALA A 64 1.55 -10.89 1.97
CA ALA A 64 1.83 -11.30 3.33
C ALA A 64 2.97 -10.44 3.94
N SER A 65 4.08 -10.26 3.21
CA SER A 65 5.17 -9.38 3.63
C SER A 65 4.71 -7.92 3.80
N TYR A 66 3.90 -7.39 2.88
CA TYR A 66 3.35 -6.03 2.98
C TYR A 66 2.48 -5.85 4.23
N LEU A 67 1.72 -6.88 4.61
CA LEU A 67 0.91 -6.90 5.82
C LEU A 67 1.71 -7.31 7.07
N ASN A 68 3.03 -7.48 6.99
CA ASN A 68 3.87 -7.98 8.09
C ASN A 68 3.31 -9.24 8.78
N ILE A 69 2.86 -10.21 7.98
CA ILE A 69 2.35 -11.52 8.43
C ILE A 69 2.98 -12.65 7.62
N THR A 70 2.88 -13.87 8.13
CA THR A 70 3.37 -15.04 7.39
C THR A 70 2.43 -15.40 6.22
N PRO A 71 2.94 -16.00 5.13
CA PRO A 71 2.11 -16.48 4.02
C PRO A 71 0.99 -17.44 4.46
N GLU A 72 1.23 -18.27 5.49
CA GLU A 72 0.24 -19.20 6.05
C GLU A 72 -0.91 -18.46 6.74
N THR A 73 -0.59 -17.40 7.48
CA THR A 73 -1.59 -16.54 8.10
C THR A 73 -2.43 -15.82 7.06
N PHE A 74 -1.81 -15.32 5.99
CA PHE A 74 -2.53 -14.75 4.86
C PHE A 74 -3.46 -15.78 4.20
N SER A 75 -2.98 -17.01 3.96
CA SER A 75 -3.80 -18.11 3.41
C SER A 75 -5.02 -18.38 4.28
N ARG A 76 -4.84 -18.42 5.60
CA ARG A 76 -5.91 -18.66 6.57
C ARG A 76 -6.96 -17.55 6.51
N TYR A 77 -6.55 -16.27 6.46
CA TYR A 77 -7.49 -15.16 6.35
C TYR A 77 -8.25 -15.15 5.03
N LYS A 78 -7.59 -15.47 3.92
CA LYS A 78 -8.24 -15.59 2.61
C LYS A 78 -9.29 -16.71 2.60
N ARG A 79 -9.02 -17.86 3.25
CA ARG A 79 -9.98 -18.96 3.37
C ARG A 79 -11.21 -18.56 4.18
N LYS A 80 -11.01 -17.87 5.31
CA LYS A 80 -12.09 -17.38 6.19
C LYS A 80 -13.07 -16.42 5.48
N LEU A 81 -12.67 -15.81 4.36
CA LEU A 81 -13.53 -14.96 3.52
C LEU A 81 -14.35 -15.73 2.48
N MET A 82 -13.96 -16.98 2.19
CA MET A 82 -14.65 -17.87 1.25
C MET A 82 -15.63 -18.83 1.94
N GLU A 83 -15.57 -18.87 3.27
CA GLU A 83 -16.56 -19.50 4.16
C GLU A 83 -17.71 -18.54 4.42
#